data_AF-A0A077Z2K6-F1
#
_entry.id   AF-A0A077Z2K6-F1
#
_cell.length_a   1.000
_cell.length_b   1.000
_cell.length_c   1.000
_cell.angle_alpha   90.00
_cell.angle_beta   90.00
_cell.angle_gamma   90.00
#
_symmetry.space_group_name_H-M   'P 1'
#
loop_
_entity.id
_entity.type
_entity.pdbx_description
1 polymer ?
#
loop_
_entity_poly.entity_id
_entity_poly.type
_entity_poly.pdbx_seq_one_letter_code
_entity_poly.pdbx_strand_id
1 'polypeptide(L)'
;MSFHRVHGSNIRLYSNGIIARREQSFCKALSFSSRPIRRNEKFGFRIIECDDEWSGALRIGITNLNPLDIRNDLPKYACPDLINTQRSWAKGVGERYCKKGNYFTFSVNASGEMMFSVNGHPRGMFLTGINLNGLTLVNTDFQKAKTGLAPPICLEWHARALFRTLVNKAPA
;
A
#
# COMPACT_ATOMS: atom_id res chain seq x y z
N MET A 1 -12.10 -2.64 1.57
CA MET A 1 -11.09 -1.83 2.30
C MET A 1 -10.89 -0.56 1.51
N SER A 2 -10.64 0.56 2.18
CA SER A 2 -10.42 1.88 1.56
C SER A 2 -9.18 2.54 2.15
N PHE A 3 -8.74 3.64 1.55
CA PHE A 3 -7.76 4.55 2.11
C PHE A 3 -8.38 5.34 3.26
N HIS A 4 -7.56 5.61 4.27
CA HIS A 4 -7.91 6.44 5.41
C HIS A 4 -8.03 7.90 4.98
N ARG A 5 -8.98 8.63 5.58
CA ARG A 5 -9.20 10.08 5.30
C ARG A 5 -8.01 10.97 5.63
N VAL A 6 -7.14 10.52 6.53
CA VAL A 6 -5.85 11.17 6.81
C VAL A 6 -4.83 10.57 5.86
N HIS A 7 -4.28 11.43 5.01
CA HIS A 7 -3.24 11.13 4.03
C HIS A 7 -2.41 12.39 3.82
N GLY A 8 -1.25 12.24 3.19
CA GLY A 8 -0.38 13.37 2.88
C GLY A 8 -1.05 14.35 1.92
N SER A 9 -0.60 15.61 1.95
CA SER A 9 -1.20 16.73 1.21
C SER A 9 -1.21 16.56 -0.31
N ASN A 10 -0.37 15.66 -0.83
CA ASN A 10 -0.26 15.39 -2.27
C ASN A 10 -1.06 14.17 -2.72
N ILE A 11 -1.80 13.53 -1.82
CA ILE A 11 -2.76 12.47 -2.15
C ILE A 11 -4.15 13.07 -2.24
N ARG A 12 -4.92 12.61 -3.22
CA ARG A 12 -6.36 12.84 -3.30
C ARG A 12 -7.08 11.51 -3.38
N LEU A 13 -8.19 11.41 -2.65
CA LEU A 13 -9.00 10.21 -2.60
C LEU A 13 -10.20 10.33 -3.55
N TYR A 14 -10.49 9.24 -4.25
CA TYR A 14 -11.60 9.11 -5.19
C TYR A 14 -12.40 7.83 -4.89
N SER A 15 -13.61 7.74 -5.47
CA SER A 15 -14.48 6.57 -5.37
C SER A 15 -14.69 6.13 -3.91
N ASN A 16 -15.15 7.05 -3.04
CA ASN A 16 -15.35 6.81 -1.61
C ASN A 16 -14.10 6.29 -0.88
N GLY A 17 -12.91 6.76 -1.28
CA GLY A 17 -11.64 6.37 -0.70
C GLY A 17 -11.11 5.04 -1.20
N ILE A 18 -11.69 4.42 -2.23
CA ILE A 18 -11.15 3.20 -2.83
C ILE A 18 -9.90 3.52 -3.67
N ILE A 19 -9.84 4.71 -4.27
CA ILE A 19 -8.72 5.14 -5.10
C ILE A 19 -7.94 6.24 -4.38
N ALA A 20 -6.61 6.12 -4.34
CA ALA A 20 -5.69 7.18 -3.94
C ALA A 20 -4.80 7.55 -5.12
N ARG A 21 -4.79 8.83 -5.45
CA ARG A 21 -4.01 9.42 -6.53
C ARG A 21 -3.03 10.42 -5.96
N ARG A 22 -1.77 10.31 -6.35
CA ARG A 22 -0.81 11.39 -6.13
C ARG A 22 -1.00 12.46 -7.21
N GLU A 23 -1.33 13.68 -6.81
CA GLU A 23 -1.61 14.79 -7.74
C GLU A 23 -0.38 15.64 -8.04
N GLN A 24 0.45 15.90 -7.02
CA GLN A 24 1.59 16.82 -7.12
C GLN A 24 2.80 16.32 -6.34
N SER A 25 3.99 16.77 -6.72
CA SER A 25 5.26 16.48 -6.02
C SER A 25 5.50 14.98 -5.78
N PHE A 26 6.54 14.64 -5.04
CA PHE A 26 6.88 13.27 -4.63
C PHE A 26 6.99 13.11 -3.12
N CYS A 27 7.01 14.23 -2.38
CA CYS A 27 6.96 14.24 -0.92
C CYS A 27 5.51 14.34 -0.43
N LYS A 28 5.26 14.03 0.85
CA LYS A 28 3.94 14.10 1.49
C LYS A 28 2.86 13.35 0.69
N ALA A 29 3.25 12.22 0.11
CA ALA A 29 2.37 11.35 -0.66
C ALA A 29 2.06 10.06 0.13
N LEU A 30 1.94 10.15 1.46
CA LEU A 30 1.60 9.02 2.30
C LEU A 30 0.10 8.73 2.26
N SER A 31 -0.28 7.47 2.22
CA SER A 31 -1.65 7.05 2.45
C SER A 31 -1.69 5.84 3.37
N PHE A 32 -2.81 5.63 4.04
CA PHE A 32 -2.98 4.55 5.02
C PHE A 32 -4.24 3.75 4.73
N SER A 33 -4.33 2.50 5.18
CA SER A 33 -5.60 1.76 5.17
C SER A 33 -6.58 2.37 6.17
N SER A 34 -7.88 2.35 5.86
CA SER A 34 -8.93 2.92 6.72
C SER A 34 -9.17 2.17 8.04
N ARG A 35 -8.66 0.94 8.14
CA ARG A 35 -8.69 0.12 9.36
C ARG A 35 -7.48 -0.80 9.42
N PRO A 36 -7.16 -1.34 10.61
CA PRO A 36 -6.17 -2.40 10.74
C PRO A 36 -6.52 -3.63 9.90
N ILE A 37 -5.50 -4.28 9.35
CA ILE A 37 -5.62 -5.60 8.72
C ILE A 37 -5.64 -6.68 9.80
N ARG A 38 -6.39 -7.75 9.58
CA ARG A 38 -6.29 -8.95 10.41
C ARG A 38 -5.07 -9.77 9.98
N ARG A 39 -4.55 -10.58 10.91
CA ARG A 39 -3.48 -11.55 10.59
C ARG A 39 -3.96 -12.48 9.47
N ASN A 40 -3.09 -12.75 8.51
CA ASN A 40 -3.36 -13.52 7.30
C ASN A 40 -4.45 -12.93 6.38
N GLU A 41 -4.98 -11.74 6.67
CA GLU A 41 -5.89 -11.05 5.76
C GLU A 41 -5.14 -10.68 4.48
N LYS A 42 -5.69 -11.09 3.34
CA LYS A 42 -5.17 -10.67 2.04
C LYS A 42 -5.73 -9.30 1.68
N PHE A 43 -4.86 -8.41 1.29
CA PHE A 43 -5.20 -7.08 0.80
C PHE A 43 -4.39 -6.78 -0.45
N GLY A 44 -4.92 -5.96 -1.35
CA GLY A 44 -4.26 -5.72 -2.61
C GLY A 44 -4.46 -4.31 -3.16
N PHE A 45 -3.55 -3.98 -4.07
CA PHE A 45 -3.49 -2.70 -4.75
C PHE A 45 -3.37 -2.96 -6.25
N ARG A 46 -4.17 -2.26 -7.04
CA ARG A 46 -3.99 -2.18 -8.48
C ARG A 46 -3.41 -0.83 -8.85
N ILE A 47 -2.40 -0.81 -9.69
CA ILE A 47 -1.96 0.44 -10.35
C ILE A 47 -2.93 0.70 -11.50
N ILE A 48 -3.74 1.74 -11.38
CA ILE A 48 -4.74 2.10 -12.42
C ILE A 48 -4.23 3.21 -13.35
N GLU A 49 -3.32 4.04 -12.86
CA GLU A 49 -2.66 5.11 -13.61
C GLU A 49 -1.20 5.16 -13.16
N CYS A 50 -0.28 5.11 -14.12
CA CYS A 50 1.11 5.48 -13.96
C CYS A 50 1.64 5.89 -15.33
N ASP A 51 2.64 6.74 -15.33
CA ASP A 51 3.38 7.10 -16.54
C ASP A 51 4.41 6.00 -16.87
N ASP A 52 4.54 5.63 -18.14
CA ASP A 52 5.51 4.62 -18.59
C ASP A 52 6.96 5.09 -18.41
N GLU A 53 7.20 6.40 -18.38
CA GLU A 53 8.51 7.00 -18.10
C GLU A 53 8.86 7.02 -16.60
N TRP A 54 8.20 6.16 -15.80
CA TRP A 54 8.35 6.10 -14.36
C TRP A 54 9.73 5.64 -13.89
N SER A 55 10.47 6.55 -13.25
CA SER A 55 11.63 6.27 -12.39
C SER A 55 11.30 6.65 -10.95
N GLY A 56 11.35 5.70 -10.02
CA GLY A 56 10.93 5.92 -8.64
C GLY A 56 10.61 4.61 -7.92
N ALA A 57 10.01 4.69 -6.72
CA ALA A 57 9.61 3.49 -6.00
C ALA A 57 8.26 3.69 -5.32
N LEU A 58 7.29 2.86 -5.70
CA LEU A 58 6.07 2.68 -4.91
C LEU A 58 6.49 1.91 -3.66
N ARG A 59 6.47 2.56 -2.50
CA ARG A 59 6.74 1.89 -1.23
C ARG A 59 5.44 1.44 -0.61
N ILE A 60 5.46 0.22 -0.10
CA ILE A 60 4.34 -0.38 0.63
C ILE A 60 4.89 -0.83 1.97
N GLY A 61 4.09 -0.67 3.01
CA GLY A 61 4.51 -0.97 4.36
C GLY A 61 3.38 -1.27 5.31
N ILE A 62 3.78 -1.56 6.54
CA ILE A 62 2.92 -1.70 7.71
C ILE A 62 3.33 -0.66 8.74
N THR A 63 2.37 -0.10 9.45
CA THR A 63 2.61 0.80 10.59
C THR A 63 1.70 0.47 11.75
N ASN A 64 2.23 0.65 12.96
CA ASN A 64 1.46 0.67 14.20
C ASN A 64 1.03 2.06 14.64
N LEU A 65 1.28 3.09 13.82
CA LEU A 65 0.82 4.45 14.07
C LEU A 65 -0.63 4.60 13.66
N ASN A 66 -1.46 5.21 14.52
CA ASN A 66 -2.80 5.63 14.13
C ASN A 66 -2.69 6.95 13.32
N PRO A 67 -3.18 7.01 12.07
CA PRO A 67 -3.10 8.22 11.26
C PRO A 67 -3.75 9.44 11.93
N LEU A 68 -4.74 9.24 12.80
CA LEU A 68 -5.36 10.35 13.53
C LEU A 68 -4.40 11.02 14.51
N ASP A 69 -3.45 10.29 15.09
CA ASP A 69 -2.49 10.80 16.08
C ASP A 69 -1.41 11.65 15.40
N ILE A 70 -1.09 11.34 14.14
CA ILE A 70 -0.04 12.01 13.35
C ILE A 70 -0.60 12.95 12.28
N ARG A 71 -1.91 13.24 12.29
CA ARG A 71 -2.60 13.97 11.21
C ARG A 71 -2.07 15.38 10.94
N ASN A 72 -1.55 16.05 11.98
CA ASN A 72 -1.04 17.41 11.90
C ASN A 72 0.47 17.45 11.58
N ASP A 73 1.16 16.32 11.69
CA ASP A 73 2.60 16.19 11.47
C ASP A 73 2.90 14.89 10.71
N LEU A 74 2.23 14.74 9.56
CA LEU A 74 2.47 13.58 8.71
C LEU A 74 3.89 13.65 8.14
N PRO A 75 4.68 12.56 8.25
CA PRO A 75 6.02 12.53 7.69
C PRO A 75 6.03 12.78 6.17
N LYS A 76 7.13 13.33 5.66
CA LYS A 76 7.25 13.61 4.22
C LYS A 76 7.37 12.31 3.43
N TYR A 77 7.98 11.28 4.02
CA TYR A 77 8.33 10.03 3.37
C TYR A 77 8.08 8.83 4.29
N ALA A 78 7.80 7.66 3.72
CA ALA A 78 7.79 6.41 4.48
C ALA A 78 9.21 6.00 4.87
N CYS A 79 10.17 6.23 3.97
CA CYS A 79 11.59 6.00 4.21
C CYS A 79 12.34 7.30 3.94
N PRO A 80 13.11 7.83 4.92
CA PRO A 80 13.41 7.22 6.22
C PRO A 80 12.37 7.53 7.32
N ASP A 81 11.56 8.58 7.16
CA ASP A 81 10.86 9.22 8.29
C ASP A 81 9.91 8.27 9.05
N LEU A 82 9.02 7.56 8.35
CA LEU A 82 8.05 6.67 9.00
C LEU A 82 8.74 5.43 9.60
N ILE A 83 9.74 4.86 8.92
CA ILE A 83 10.52 3.71 9.41
C ILE A 83 11.32 4.09 10.67
N ASN A 84 11.89 5.30 10.72
CA ASN A 84 12.67 5.78 11.87
C ASN A 84 11.87 5.90 13.17
N THR A 85 10.54 5.89 13.09
CA THR A 85 9.68 5.80 14.29
C THR A 85 9.80 4.46 15.01
N GLN A 86 10.47 3.45 14.42
CA GLN A 86 10.53 2.06 14.88
C GLN A 86 9.17 1.37 15.06
N ARG A 87 8.09 2.04 14.59
CA ARG A 87 6.71 1.54 14.60
C ARG A 87 6.20 1.26 13.19
N SER A 88 7.07 1.32 12.20
CA SER A 88 6.70 1.13 10.81
C SER A 88 7.79 0.42 10.01
N TRP A 89 7.35 -0.36 9.03
CA TRP A 89 8.17 -1.17 8.15
C TRP A 89 7.70 -0.90 6.73
N ALA A 90 8.56 -0.42 5.85
CA ALA A 90 8.19 -0.18 4.46
C ALA A 90 9.36 -0.48 3.53
N LYS A 91 9.03 -0.92 2.32
CA LYS A 91 10.03 -1.20 1.28
C LYS A 91 9.48 -0.81 -0.08
N GLY A 92 10.38 -0.42 -0.98
CA GLY A 92 10.06 -0.20 -2.39
C GLY A 92 9.68 -1.51 -3.08
N VAL A 93 8.56 -1.49 -3.78
CA VAL A 93 8.24 -2.51 -4.77
C VAL A 93 9.22 -2.38 -5.93
N GLY A 94 9.72 -3.51 -6.43
CA GLY A 94 10.65 -3.51 -7.56
C GLY A 94 10.07 -2.79 -8.78
N GLU A 95 10.87 -1.91 -9.38
CA GLU A 95 10.43 -0.98 -10.42
C GLU A 95 9.74 -1.65 -11.61
N ARG A 96 10.23 -2.83 -12.01
CA ARG A 96 9.65 -3.67 -13.07
C ARG A 96 8.16 -3.99 -12.88
N TYR A 97 7.65 -3.94 -11.64
CA TYR A 97 6.25 -4.21 -11.32
C TYR A 97 5.39 -2.95 -11.27
N CYS A 98 5.96 -1.75 -11.28
CA CYS A 98 5.21 -0.51 -11.18
C CYS A 98 4.68 -0.08 -12.55
N LYS A 99 3.78 -0.90 -13.09
CA LYS A 99 3.14 -0.72 -14.40
C LYS A 99 1.63 -0.72 -14.26
N LYS A 100 0.95 0.06 -15.10
CA LYS A 100 -0.51 0.10 -15.15
C LYS A 100 -1.06 -1.32 -15.35
N GLY A 101 -2.12 -1.64 -14.63
CA GLY A 101 -2.77 -2.95 -14.63
C GLY A 101 -2.15 -3.97 -13.67
N ASN A 102 -0.91 -3.78 -13.22
CA ASN A 102 -0.33 -4.70 -12.24
C ASN A 102 -1.11 -4.65 -10.92
N TYR A 103 -1.31 -5.84 -10.37
CA TYR A 103 -2.06 -6.08 -9.16
C TYR A 103 -1.19 -6.76 -8.11
N PHE A 104 -0.98 -6.07 -7.01
CA PHE A 104 -0.25 -6.59 -5.86
C PHE A 104 -1.23 -7.18 -4.86
N THR A 105 -0.90 -8.35 -4.31
CA THR A 105 -1.60 -8.89 -3.13
C THR A 105 -0.58 -9.17 -2.06
N PHE A 106 -0.89 -8.74 -0.85
CA PHE A 106 -0.07 -8.90 0.34
C PHE A 106 -0.86 -9.58 1.45
N SER A 107 -0.14 -10.16 2.40
CA SER A 107 -0.67 -10.65 3.67
C SER A 107 0.43 -10.64 4.71
N VAL A 108 0.10 -10.36 5.96
CA VAL A 108 1.04 -10.45 7.09
C VAL A 108 0.68 -11.67 7.93
N ASN A 109 1.63 -12.58 8.10
CA ASN A 109 1.42 -13.80 8.87
C ASN A 109 1.66 -13.58 10.38
N ALA A 110 1.50 -14.63 11.19
CA ALA A 110 1.64 -14.55 12.63
C ALA A 110 3.09 -14.36 13.12
N SER A 111 4.10 -14.67 12.30
CA SER A 111 5.53 -14.44 12.58
C SER A 111 5.97 -13.01 12.27
N GLY A 112 5.08 -12.13 11.81
CA GLY A 112 5.44 -10.75 11.45
C GLY A 112 6.12 -10.65 10.09
N GLU A 113 5.88 -11.63 9.21
CA GLU A 113 6.38 -11.65 7.84
C GLU A 113 5.26 -11.23 6.88
N MET A 114 5.57 -10.29 5.99
CA MET A 114 4.66 -9.86 4.94
C MET A 114 5.03 -10.57 3.65
N MET A 115 4.14 -11.44 3.17
CA MET A 115 4.29 -12.12 1.89
C MET A 115 3.60 -11.33 0.79
N PHE A 116 4.10 -11.45 -0.45
CA PHE A 116 3.47 -10.78 -1.58
C PHE A 116 3.47 -11.57 -2.89
N SER A 117 2.55 -11.18 -3.75
CA SER A 117 2.42 -11.66 -5.13
C SER A 117 2.13 -10.50 -6.07
N VAL A 118 2.49 -10.67 -7.33
CA VAL A 118 2.19 -9.73 -8.42
C VAL A 118 1.44 -10.48 -9.50
N ASN A 119 0.25 -10.02 -9.85
CA ASN A 119 -0.65 -10.67 -10.82
C ASN A 119 -0.90 -12.15 -10.48
N GLY A 120 -1.06 -12.46 -9.19
CA GLY A 120 -1.28 -13.83 -8.72
C GLY A 120 -0.01 -14.70 -8.63
N HIS A 121 1.13 -14.27 -9.18
CA HIS A 121 2.39 -15.00 -9.06
C HIS A 121 3.09 -14.66 -7.74
N PRO A 122 3.33 -15.63 -6.84
CA PRO A 122 4.06 -15.42 -5.60
C PRO A 122 5.46 -14.87 -5.86
N ARG A 123 5.90 -13.92 -5.04
CA ARG A 123 7.24 -13.33 -5.10
C ARG A 123 8.03 -13.52 -3.79
N GLY A 124 7.43 -14.21 -2.82
CA GLY A 124 8.06 -14.52 -1.54
C GLY A 124 7.83 -13.44 -0.49
N MET A 125 8.80 -13.31 0.42
CA MET A 125 8.74 -12.38 1.55
C MET A 125 9.11 -10.96 1.11
N PHE A 126 8.28 -10.00 1.50
CA PHE A 126 8.43 -8.58 1.20
C PHE A 126 9.04 -7.81 2.38
N LEU A 127 8.51 -8.02 3.58
CA LEU A 127 8.98 -7.46 4.85
C LEU A 127 9.02 -8.57 5.91
N THR A 128 9.83 -8.36 6.94
CA THR A 128 9.94 -9.23 8.12
C THR A 128 10.15 -8.38 9.37
N GLY A 129 10.02 -9.00 10.55
CA GLY A 129 10.20 -8.33 11.84
C GLY A 129 9.09 -7.33 12.18
N ILE A 130 7.91 -7.45 11.58
CA ILE A 130 6.77 -6.57 11.86
C ILE A 130 6.24 -6.88 13.27
N ASN A 131 6.13 -5.84 14.11
CA ASN A 131 5.51 -5.96 15.41
C ASN A 131 3.98 -6.01 15.28
N LEU A 132 3.39 -7.13 15.70
CA LEU A 132 1.94 -7.40 15.60
C LEU A 132 1.17 -7.10 16.89
N ASN A 133 1.79 -6.47 17.89
CA ASN A 133 1.17 -6.15 19.18
C ASN A 133 0.36 -4.84 19.15
N GLY A 134 0.24 -4.18 17.99
CA GLY A 134 -0.50 -2.93 17.82
C GLY A 134 -1.43 -2.94 16.61
N LEU A 135 -1.99 -1.77 16.29
CA LEU A 135 -2.73 -1.55 15.04
C LEU A 135 -1.84 -2.00 13.87
N THR A 136 -2.33 -2.81 12.96
CA THR A 136 -1.55 -3.21 11.79
C THR A 136 -2.16 -2.50 10.59
N LEU A 137 -1.76 -1.26 10.35
CA LEU A 137 -2.25 -0.48 9.22
C LEU A 137 -1.29 -0.62 8.05
N VAL A 138 -1.83 -0.62 6.84
CA VAL A 138 -1.02 -0.59 5.63
C VAL A 138 -0.72 0.86 5.30
N ASN A 139 0.54 1.18 5.00
CA ASN A 139 0.92 2.49 4.47
C ASN A 139 1.46 2.35 3.04
N THR A 140 1.21 3.36 2.21
CA THR A 140 1.84 3.48 0.90
C THR A 140 2.51 4.84 0.79
N ASP A 141 3.63 4.89 0.08
CA ASP A 141 4.35 6.13 -0.22
C ASP A 141 4.73 6.15 -1.70
N PHE A 142 4.31 7.22 -2.37
CA PHE A 142 4.40 7.37 -3.81
C PHE A 142 5.57 8.27 -4.20
N GLN A 143 6.80 7.95 -3.75
CA GLN A 143 7.98 8.72 -4.11
C GLN A 143 8.35 8.45 -5.59
N LYS A 144 8.21 9.46 -6.46
CA LYS A 144 8.74 9.43 -7.82
C LYS A 144 9.64 10.65 -8.06
N ALA A 145 10.93 10.41 -8.26
CA ALA A 145 11.84 11.45 -8.72
C ALA A 145 12.02 11.31 -10.24
N LYS A 146 11.40 12.21 -11.00
CA LYS A 146 11.90 12.57 -12.33
C LYS A 146 11.70 14.07 -12.52
N THR A 147 12.65 14.69 -13.20
CA THR A 147 12.80 16.12 -13.41
C THR A 147 11.55 16.75 -14.03
N GLY A 148 11.09 17.87 -13.47
CA GLY A 148 10.17 18.81 -14.12
C GLY A 148 8.69 18.64 -13.78
N LEU A 149 8.12 17.45 -13.97
CA LEU A 149 6.69 17.19 -13.72
C LEU A 149 6.58 15.79 -13.11
N ALA A 150 5.95 15.65 -11.94
CA ALA A 150 5.76 14.35 -11.30
C ALA A 150 4.43 13.75 -11.76
N PRO A 151 4.37 12.96 -12.84
CA PRO A 151 3.11 12.50 -13.40
C PRO A 151 2.33 11.68 -12.37
N PRO A 152 0.99 11.68 -12.45
CA PRO A 152 0.12 11.08 -11.46
C PRO A 152 0.36 9.56 -11.36
N ILE A 153 0.23 9.06 -10.15
CA ILE A 153 0.16 7.61 -9.89
C ILE A 153 -1.08 7.35 -9.06
N CYS A 154 -1.90 6.43 -9.54
CA CYS A 154 -3.18 6.08 -8.92
C CYS A 154 -3.15 4.62 -8.51
N LEU A 155 -3.38 4.40 -7.22
CA LEU A 155 -3.65 3.07 -6.68
C LEU A 155 -5.14 2.93 -6.36
N GLU A 156 -5.65 1.77 -6.68
CA GLU A 156 -6.99 1.33 -6.29
C GLU A 156 -6.86 0.19 -5.27
N TRP A 157 -7.50 0.35 -4.11
CA TRP A 157 -7.66 -0.74 -3.15
C TRP A 157 -8.55 -1.83 -3.73
N HIS A 158 -8.10 -3.07 -3.61
CA HIS A 158 -8.96 -4.23 -3.77
C HIS A 158 -8.91 -5.04 -2.48
N ALA A 159 -10.03 -5.06 -1.75
CA ALA A 159 -10.25 -6.10 -0.77
C ALA A 159 -10.84 -7.30 -1.50
N ARG A 160 -10.01 -8.29 -1.86
CA ARG A 160 -10.56 -9.61 -2.15
C ARG A 160 -11.04 -10.20 -0.83
N ALA A 161 -12.31 -10.01 -0.50
CA ALA A 161 -13.01 -10.98 0.32
C ALA A 161 -12.99 -12.29 -0.49
N LEU A 162 -11.98 -13.12 -0.28
CA LEU A 162 -11.95 -14.50 -0.76
C LEU A 162 -12.98 -15.31 0.05
N PHE A 163 -14.26 -14.97 -0.11
CA PHE A 163 -15.39 -15.86 0.11
C PHE A 163 -16.03 -16.11 -1.26
N ARG A 164 -15.23 -16.57 -2.24
CA ARG A 164 -15.78 -17.53 -3.19
C ARG A 164 -15.63 -18.87 -2.53
N THR A 165 -16.55 -19.14 -1.59
CA THR A 165 -16.90 -20.49 -1.19
C THR A 165 -16.99 -21.30 -2.47
N LEU A 166 -16.23 -22.39 -2.51
CA LEU A 166 -16.38 -23.45 -3.49
C LEU A 166 -17.82 -23.95 -3.38
N VAL A 167 -18.76 -23.28 -4.04
CA VAL A 167 -20.11 -23.82 -4.24
C VAL A 167 -19.97 -24.78 -5.41
N ASN A 168 -19.53 -25.98 -5.04
CA ASN A 168 -19.98 -27.26 -5.56
C ASN A 168 -20.86 -27.15 -6.81
N LYS A 169 -20.27 -27.33 -7.98
CA LYS A 169 -20.93 -28.19 -8.96
C LYS A 169 -20.47 -29.62 -8.66
N ALA A 170 -21.22 -30.24 -7.76
CA ALA A 170 -21.27 -31.68 -7.58
C ALA A 170 -21.81 -32.34 -8.87
N PRO A 171 -21.54 -33.64 -9.08
CA PRO A 171 -21.57 -34.26 -10.40
C PRO A 171 -22.98 -34.69 -10.81
N ALA A 172 -23.18 -34.84 -12.12
CA ALA A 172 -24.16 -35.75 -12.70
C ALA A 172 -23.39 -36.84 -13.44
#